data_AF-A0A3D8IH01-F1
#
_entry.id   AF-A0A3D8IH01-F1
#
_cell.length_a   1.000
_cell.length_b   1.000
_cell.length_c   1.000
_cell.angle_alpha   90.00
_cell.angle_beta   90.00
_cell.angle_gamma   90.00
#
_symmetry.space_group_name_H-M   'P 1'
#
loop_
_entity.id
_entity.type
_entity.pdbx_description
1 polymer ?
#
loop_
_entity_poly.entity_id
_entity_poly.type
_entity_poly.pdbx_seq_one_letter_code
_entity_poly.pdbx_strand_id
1 'polypeptide(L)'
;MTKQEFNEALKALNLTKKEFCEKLRVNYTSLVSSWFRVVPIPQYAISWLELYKTAQKYEQVAEIFKKEFIFKGQESTSFTRKEFEARLQELKLTRIEFCKKVGMNENSILANWDRQSPIPLWVEAWLNTYENTENFKKLEILFEGFIKT
;
A
#
# COMPACT_ATOMS: atom_id res chain seq x y z
N MET A 1 -11.28 -6.18 11.27
CA MET A 1 -12.27 -5.86 10.23
C MET A 1 -13.06 -7.12 9.87
N THR A 2 -14.38 -7.06 9.90
CA THR A 2 -15.29 -8.13 9.47
C THR A 2 -15.42 -8.18 7.94
N LYS A 3 -16.00 -9.27 7.41
CA LYS A 3 -16.26 -9.38 5.96
C LYS A 3 -17.21 -8.31 5.45
N GLN A 4 -18.18 -7.90 6.26
CA GLN A 4 -19.13 -6.85 5.92
C GLN A 4 -18.42 -5.50 5.84
N GLU A 5 -17.69 -5.12 6.90
CA GLU A 5 -16.90 -3.89 6.96
C GLU A 5 -15.92 -3.79 5.78
N PHE A 6 -15.28 -4.91 5.41
CA PHE A 6 -14.39 -4.95 4.26
C PHE A 6 -15.11 -4.65 2.94
N ASN A 7 -16.29 -5.25 2.71
CA ASN A 7 -17.04 -4.98 1.48
C ASN A 7 -17.57 -3.54 1.43
N GLU A 8 -17.98 -2.99 2.58
CA GLU A 8 -18.41 -1.60 2.69
C GLU A 8 -17.25 -0.63 2.42
N ALA A 9 -16.07 -0.91 2.97
CA ALA A 9 -14.86 -0.13 2.71
C ALA A 9 -14.46 -0.15 1.22
N LEU A 10 -14.51 -1.32 0.57
CA LEU A 10 -14.28 -1.42 -0.88
C LEU A 10 -15.30 -0.60 -1.68
N LYS A 11 -16.58 -0.70 -1.33
CA LYS A 11 -17.64 0.07 -1.99
C LYS A 11 -17.43 1.58 -1.82
N ALA A 12 -17.06 2.03 -0.63
CA ALA A 12 -16.77 3.44 -0.35
C ALA A 12 -15.58 3.99 -1.16
N LEU A 13 -14.62 3.12 -1.51
CA LEU A 13 -13.44 3.45 -2.32
C LEU A 13 -13.67 3.22 -3.82
N ASN A 14 -14.89 2.83 -4.22
CA ASN A 14 -15.23 2.42 -5.57
C ASN A 14 -14.29 1.33 -6.13
N LEU A 15 -13.94 0.35 -5.28
CA LEU A 15 -13.10 -0.78 -5.64
C LEU A 15 -13.93 -2.07 -5.69
N THR A 16 -13.68 -2.87 -6.73
CA THR A 16 -14.01 -4.28 -6.71
C THR A 16 -12.98 -5.08 -5.91
N LYS A 17 -13.34 -6.30 -5.49
CA LYS A 17 -12.39 -7.22 -4.85
C LYS A 17 -11.21 -7.58 -5.75
N LYS A 18 -11.44 -7.63 -7.07
CA LYS A 18 -10.41 -7.96 -8.05
C LYS A 18 -9.40 -6.82 -8.14
N GLU A 19 -9.86 -5.58 -8.31
CA GLU A 19 -9.00 -4.39 -8.32
C GLU A 19 -8.24 -4.21 -7.01
N PHE A 20 -8.89 -4.48 -5.87
CA PHE A 20 -8.21 -4.50 -4.58
C PHE A 20 -7.04 -5.50 -4.56
N CYS A 21 -7.27 -6.73 -5.01
CA CYS A 21 -6.21 -7.74 -5.07
C CYS A 21 -5.09 -7.37 -6.06
N GLU A 22 -5.44 -6.80 -7.20
CA GLU A 22 -4.49 -6.33 -8.21
C GLU A 22 -3.62 -5.20 -7.67
N LYS A 23 -4.24 -4.17 -7.08
CA LYS A 23 -3.53 -3.03 -6.49
C LYS A 23 -2.65 -3.43 -5.30
N LEU A 24 -3.13 -4.31 -4.43
CA LEU A 24 -2.35 -4.85 -3.32
C LEU A 24 -1.38 -5.97 -3.76
N ARG A 25 -1.40 -6.37 -5.04
CA ARG A 25 -0.57 -7.45 -5.61
C ARG A 25 -0.65 -8.76 -4.81
N VAL A 26 -1.87 -9.13 -4.40
CA VAL A 26 -2.18 -10.40 -3.75
C VAL A 26 -3.01 -11.28 -4.66
N ASN A 27 -2.87 -12.59 -4.50
CA ASN A 27 -3.64 -13.55 -5.29
C ASN A 27 -5.15 -13.45 -4.97
N TYR A 28 -5.97 -13.22 -6.01
CA TYR A 28 -7.42 -13.12 -5.87
C TYR A 28 -8.06 -14.40 -5.28
N THR A 29 -7.55 -15.58 -5.66
CA THR A 29 -7.99 -16.86 -5.12
C THR A 29 -7.82 -16.91 -3.61
N SER A 30 -6.71 -16.41 -3.06
CA SER A 30 -6.47 -16.34 -1.61
C SER A 30 -7.51 -15.50 -0.88
N LEU A 31 -7.95 -14.38 -1.47
CA LEU A 31 -9.04 -13.57 -0.91
C LEU A 31 -10.37 -14.34 -0.88
N VAL A 32 -10.71 -15.06 -1.95
CA VAL A 32 -12.04 -15.71 -2.07
C VAL A 32 -12.13 -17.07 -1.36
N SER A 33 -11.02 -17.80 -1.28
CA SER A 33 -10.98 -19.16 -0.73
C SER A 33 -10.56 -19.21 0.75
N SER A 34 -9.73 -18.28 1.20
CA SER A 34 -9.11 -18.34 2.53
C SER A 34 -9.56 -17.21 3.44
N TRP A 35 -9.45 -15.95 3.00
CA TRP A 35 -9.75 -14.81 3.87
C TRP A 35 -11.24 -14.74 4.23
N PHE A 36 -11.52 -14.41 5.49
CA PHE A 36 -12.85 -14.40 6.11
C PHE A 36 -13.59 -15.75 6.16
N ARG A 37 -13.02 -16.82 5.59
CA ARG A 37 -13.59 -18.18 5.62
C ARG A 37 -12.78 -19.12 6.50
N VAL A 38 -11.48 -19.20 6.24
CA VAL A 38 -10.52 -20.07 6.93
C VAL A 38 -9.70 -19.26 7.92
N VAL A 39 -9.28 -18.06 7.53
CA VAL A 39 -8.48 -17.16 8.36
C VAL A 39 -9.08 -15.75 8.35
N PRO A 40 -8.87 -14.95 9.41
CA PRO A 40 -9.13 -13.52 9.35
C PRO A 40 -8.38 -12.85 8.20
N ILE A 41 -8.88 -11.73 7.71
CA ILE A 41 -8.12 -10.91 6.75
C ILE A 41 -6.79 -10.48 7.38
N PRO A 42 -5.66 -10.58 6.65
CA PRO A 42 -4.37 -10.18 7.20
C PRO A 42 -4.30 -8.69 7.54
N GLN A 43 -3.55 -8.34 8.59
CA GLN A 43 -3.42 -6.96 9.05
C GLN A 43 -2.80 -6.03 7.99
N TYR A 44 -1.85 -6.52 7.17
CA TYR A 44 -1.28 -5.72 6.09
C TYR A 44 -2.33 -5.30 5.05
N ALA A 45 -3.34 -6.14 4.81
CA ALA A 45 -4.41 -5.88 3.86
C ALA A 45 -5.39 -4.84 4.42
N ILE A 46 -5.68 -4.91 5.73
CA ILE A 46 -6.42 -3.86 6.45
C ILE A 46 -5.66 -2.53 6.39
N SER A 47 -4.39 -2.54 6.77
CA SER A 47 -3.54 -1.34 6.78
C SER A 47 -3.42 -0.70 5.39
N TRP A 48 -3.28 -1.51 4.34
CA TRP A 48 -3.30 -1.01 2.97
C TRP A 48 -4.61 -0.28 2.64
N LEU A 49 -5.75 -0.88 2.99
CA LEU A 49 -7.07 -0.33 2.71
C LEU A 49 -7.30 1.00 3.43
N GLU A 50 -6.83 1.12 4.67
CA GLU A 50 -6.87 2.35 5.46
C GLU A 50 -6.04 3.47 4.81
N LEU A 51 -4.83 3.16 4.34
CA LEU A 51 -3.97 4.11 3.64
C LEU A 51 -4.54 4.49 2.26
N TYR A 52 -5.11 3.52 1.53
CA TYR A 52 -5.59 3.72 0.16
C TYR A 52 -6.64 4.83 0.06
N LYS A 53 -7.45 5.02 1.10
CA LYS A 53 -8.41 6.14 1.18
C LYS A 53 -7.77 7.52 0.94
N THR A 54 -6.57 7.74 1.46
CA THR A 54 -5.83 8.99 1.25
C THR A 54 -4.98 8.93 0.00
N ALA A 55 -4.29 7.80 -0.23
CA ALA A 55 -3.46 7.60 -1.42
C ALA A 55 -4.24 7.79 -2.73
N GLN A 56 -5.51 7.37 -2.79
CA GLN A 56 -6.37 7.53 -3.97
C GLN A 56 -6.57 9.01 -4.33
N LYS A 57 -6.61 9.92 -3.36
CA LYS A 57 -6.70 11.36 -3.62
C LYS A 57 -5.43 11.89 -4.28
N TYR A 58 -4.26 11.42 -3.83
CA TYR A 58 -2.99 11.73 -4.48
C TYR A 58 -2.94 11.17 -5.90
N GLU A 59 -3.36 9.92 -6.11
CA GLU A 59 -3.43 9.32 -7.45
C GLU A 59 -4.27 10.20 -8.39
N GLN A 60 -5.44 10.68 -7.95
CA GLN A 60 -6.28 11.57 -8.75
C GLN A 60 -5.57 12.89 -9.12
N VAL A 61 -4.89 13.52 -8.16
CA VAL A 61 -4.10 14.74 -8.41
C VAL A 61 -2.93 14.45 -9.36
N ALA A 62 -2.21 13.36 -9.13
CA ALA A 62 -1.08 12.95 -9.96
C ALA A 62 -1.51 12.64 -11.39
N GLU A 63 -2.67 12.01 -11.61
CA GLU A 63 -3.22 11.77 -12.94
C GLU A 63 -3.58 13.06 -13.69
N ILE A 64 -4.03 14.11 -12.98
CA ILE A 64 -4.20 15.44 -13.58
C ILE A 64 -2.85 15.93 -14.11
N PHE A 65 -1.79 15.87 -13.30
CA PHE A 65 -0.44 16.29 -13.73
C PHE A 65 0.17 15.39 -14.81
N LYS A 66 -0.02 14.06 -14.78
CA LYS A 66 0.51 13.15 -15.81
C LYS A 66 -0.11 13.38 -17.18
N LYS A 67 -1.36 13.82 -17.26
CA LYS A 67 -1.97 14.21 -18.53
C LYS A 67 -1.28 15.43 -19.15
N GLU A 68 -0.74 16.30 -18.29
CA GLU A 68 0.00 17.50 -18.69
C GLU A 68 1.51 17.24 -18.88
N PHE A 69 2.07 16.16 -18.29
CA PHE A 69 3.49 15.83 -18.33
C PHE A 69 3.74 14.34 -18.66
N ILE A 70 4.42 14.05 -19.77
CA ILE A 70 4.72 12.67 -20.19
C ILE A 70 5.61 11.97 -19.16
N PHE A 71 5.02 11.05 -18.39
CA PHE A 71 5.74 10.17 -17.47
C PHE A 71 5.53 8.71 -17.89
N LYS A 72 6.63 7.97 -18.13
CA LYS A 72 6.59 6.51 -18.32
C LYS A 72 6.98 5.84 -17.02
N GLY A 73 6.02 5.21 -16.33
CA GLY A 73 6.32 4.31 -15.22
C GLY A 73 6.82 2.97 -15.74
N GLN A 74 7.80 2.36 -15.06
CA GLN A 74 8.17 0.97 -15.29
C GLN A 74 7.50 0.12 -14.20
N GLU A 75 6.66 -0.82 -14.59
CA GLU A 75 6.18 -1.86 -13.69
C GLU A 75 7.29 -2.90 -13.50
N SER A 76 7.74 -3.07 -12.25
CA SER A 76 8.69 -4.11 -11.90
C SER A 76 7.98 -5.42 -11.53
N THR A 77 8.46 -6.53 -12.08
CA THR A 77 7.99 -7.88 -11.73
C THR A 77 8.62 -8.43 -10.45
N SER A 78 9.60 -7.74 -9.87
CA SER A 78 10.34 -8.18 -8.67
C SER A 78 10.62 -7.03 -7.72
N PHE A 79 10.54 -7.30 -6.42
CA PHE A 79 10.90 -6.34 -5.38
C PHE A 79 11.94 -6.97 -4.46
N THR A 80 13.14 -6.41 -4.49
CA THR A 80 14.33 -6.93 -3.81
C THR A 80 14.48 -6.33 -2.42
N ARG A 81 15.30 -6.99 -1.58
CA ARG A 81 15.64 -6.43 -0.27
C ARG A 81 16.32 -5.08 -0.36
N LYS A 82 17.22 -4.89 -1.32
CA LYS A 82 17.90 -3.60 -1.52
C LYS A 82 16.90 -2.49 -1.79
N GLU A 83 15.90 -2.75 -2.64
CA GLU A 83 14.82 -1.80 -2.94
C GLU A 83 13.94 -1.55 -1.72
N PHE A 84 13.58 -2.61 -0.97
CA PHE A 84 12.83 -2.48 0.27
C PHE A 84 13.52 -1.55 1.28
N GLU A 85 14.81 -1.77 1.55
CA GLU A 85 15.58 -0.95 2.48
C GLU A 85 15.73 0.50 1.99
N ALA A 86 15.98 0.70 0.69
CA ALA A 86 16.05 2.03 0.09
C ALA A 86 14.72 2.79 0.25
N ARG A 87 13.59 2.13 -0.03
CA ARG A 87 12.25 2.71 0.12
C ARG A 87 11.94 3.08 1.56
N LEU A 88 12.32 2.24 2.54
CA LEU A 88 12.17 2.58 3.96
C LEU A 88 12.95 3.85 4.32
N GLN A 89 14.19 3.97 3.84
CA GLN A 89 15.02 5.16 4.07
C GLN A 89 14.42 6.42 3.43
N GLU A 90 13.99 6.35 2.16
CA GLU A 90 13.36 7.46 1.45
C GLU A 90 12.07 7.94 2.13
N LEU A 91 11.27 6.99 2.62
CA LEU A 91 10.02 7.25 3.33
C LEU A 91 10.23 7.67 4.79
N LYS A 92 11.48 7.71 5.27
CA LYS A 92 11.84 7.94 6.67
C LYS A 92 11.06 7.01 7.61
N LEU A 93 10.84 5.77 7.18
CA LEU A 93 10.08 4.74 7.88
C LEU A 93 11.05 3.69 8.41
N THR A 94 11.05 3.44 9.72
CA THR A 94 11.86 2.36 10.28
C THR A 94 11.24 1.00 10.02
N ARG A 95 12.06 -0.05 10.03
CA ARG A 95 11.61 -1.46 9.95
C ARG A 95 10.57 -1.80 11.02
N ILE A 96 10.77 -1.29 12.23
CA ILE A 96 9.89 -1.49 13.39
C ILE A 96 8.52 -0.88 13.10
N GLU A 97 8.50 0.37 12.66
CA GLU A 97 7.24 1.07 12.33
C GLU A 97 6.52 0.41 11.17
N PHE A 98 7.25 0.00 10.13
CA PHE A 98 6.68 -0.79 9.03
C PHE A 98 6.02 -2.06 9.56
N CYS A 99 6.77 -2.91 10.30
CA CYS A 99 6.26 -4.16 10.85
C CYS A 99 5.03 -3.95 11.72
N LYS A 100 5.05 -2.94 12.59
CA LYS A 100 3.90 -2.56 13.42
C LYS A 100 2.68 -2.20 12.59
N LYS A 101 2.84 -1.40 11.53
CA LYS A 101 1.73 -0.98 10.66
C LYS A 101 1.12 -2.14 9.87
N VAL A 102 1.96 -3.07 9.40
CA VAL A 102 1.49 -4.23 8.62
C VAL A 102 1.12 -5.44 9.49
N GLY A 103 1.22 -5.32 10.82
CA GLY A 103 0.89 -6.37 11.79
C GLY A 103 1.83 -7.58 11.72
N MET A 104 3.12 -7.32 11.57
CA MET A 104 4.18 -8.30 11.39
C MET A 104 5.15 -8.32 12.57
N ASN A 105 5.71 -9.49 12.88
CA ASN A 105 6.79 -9.62 13.86
C ASN A 105 8.13 -9.26 13.21
N GLU A 106 8.84 -8.30 13.82
CA GLU A 106 10.13 -7.78 13.38
C GLU A 106 11.18 -8.89 13.12
N ASN A 107 11.22 -9.89 14.00
CA ASN A 107 12.22 -10.96 13.96
C ASN A 107 11.92 -12.04 12.93
N SER A 108 10.65 -12.25 12.59
CA SER A 108 10.24 -13.40 11.75
C SER A 108 10.29 -13.11 10.26
N ILE A 109 10.25 -11.85 9.85
CA ILE A 109 9.96 -11.51 8.46
C ILE A 109 11.18 -10.95 7.73
N LEU A 110 11.91 -10.04 8.37
CA LEU A 110 13.15 -9.49 7.81
C LEU A 110 14.31 -10.49 7.82
N ALA A 111 14.25 -11.49 8.71
CA ALA A 111 15.26 -12.54 8.78
C ALA A 111 15.08 -13.63 7.70
N ASN A 112 13.85 -13.81 7.21
CA ASN A 112 13.48 -14.89 6.29
C ASN A 112 13.36 -14.42 4.82
N TRP A 113 13.03 -13.15 4.60
CA TRP A 113 13.13 -12.51 3.28
C TRP A 113 14.60 -12.54 2.82
N ASP A 114 14.83 -12.91 1.55
CA ASP A 114 16.13 -13.24 0.92
C ASP A 114 16.78 -14.59 1.30
N ARG A 115 16.53 -15.13 2.50
CA ARG A 115 17.14 -16.43 2.90
C ARG A 115 16.31 -17.65 2.52
N GLN A 116 14.98 -17.53 2.59
CA GLN A 116 14.07 -18.66 2.38
C GLN A 116 12.96 -18.33 1.37
N SER A 117 12.64 -17.05 1.17
CA SER A 117 11.60 -16.64 0.24
C SER A 117 11.83 -15.22 -0.29
N PRO A 118 11.41 -14.92 -1.53
CA PRO A 118 11.42 -13.56 -2.05
C PRO A 118 10.48 -12.66 -1.23
N ILE A 119 10.72 -11.36 -1.28
CA ILE A 119 9.81 -10.39 -0.66
C ILE A 119 8.47 -10.45 -1.40
N PRO A 120 7.34 -10.61 -0.70
CA PRO A 120 6.04 -10.58 -1.34
C PRO A 120 5.74 -9.23 -2.01
N LEU A 121 5.16 -9.26 -3.20
CA LEU A 121 4.86 -8.05 -3.99
C LEU A 121 3.86 -7.10 -3.30
N TRP A 122 3.07 -7.59 -2.34
CA TRP A 122 2.20 -6.74 -1.53
C TRP A 122 2.99 -5.73 -0.69
N VAL A 123 4.25 -6.04 -0.33
CA VAL A 123 5.12 -5.14 0.43
C VAL A 123 5.41 -3.88 -0.38
N GLU A 124 5.76 -4.04 -1.65
CA GLU A 124 5.95 -2.94 -2.59
C GLU A 124 4.67 -2.13 -2.77
N ALA A 125 3.54 -2.82 -2.99
CA ALA A 125 2.23 -2.18 -3.14
C ALA A 125 1.85 -1.35 -1.90
N TRP A 126 2.15 -1.86 -0.71
CA TRP A 126 1.93 -1.14 0.55
C TRP A 126 2.83 0.08 0.67
N LEU A 127 4.12 -0.03 0.34
CA LEU A 127 5.05 1.11 0.38
C LEU A 127 4.66 2.21 -0.62
N ASN A 128 4.23 1.84 -1.83
CA ASN A 128 3.70 2.81 -2.82
C ASN A 128 2.47 3.55 -2.28
N THR A 129 1.57 2.83 -1.62
CA THR A 129 0.34 3.41 -1.07
C THR A 129 0.63 4.32 0.13
N TYR A 130 1.58 3.91 0.97
CA TYR A 130 2.10 4.71 2.07
C TYR A 130 2.74 6.00 1.55
N GLU A 131 3.60 5.91 0.54
CA GLU A 131 4.24 7.06 -0.10
C GLU A 131 3.21 8.05 -0.66
N ASN A 132 2.22 7.55 -1.41
CA ASN A 132 1.14 8.38 -1.95
C ASN A 132 0.36 9.09 -0.83
N THR A 133 0.15 8.41 0.31
CA THR A 133 -0.49 9.01 1.49
C THR A 133 0.36 10.15 2.06
N GLU A 134 1.67 9.96 2.22
CA GLU A 134 2.57 10.99 2.72
C GLU A 134 2.72 12.14 1.74
N ASN A 135 2.74 11.88 0.43
CA ASN A 135 2.80 12.91 -0.59
C ASN A 135 1.50 13.72 -0.64
N PHE A 136 0.33 13.11 -0.43
CA PHE A 136 -0.91 13.86 -0.29
C PHE A 136 -0.87 14.85 0.89
N LYS A 137 -0.42 14.39 2.06
CA LYS A 137 -0.30 15.25 3.26
C LYS A 137 0.63 16.45 3.01
N LYS A 138 1.74 16.24 2.29
CA LYS A 138 2.64 17.34 1.90
C LYS A 138 1.93 18.34 0.99
N LEU A 139 1.15 17.87 0.01
CA LEU A 139 0.36 18.75 -0.86
C LEU A 139 -0.70 19.52 -0.07
N GLU A 140 -1.40 18.89 0.87
CA GLU A 140 -2.37 19.57 1.74
C GLU A 140 -1.73 20.75 2.49
N ILE A 141 -0.56 20.53 3.09
CA ILE A 141 0.19 21.60 3.79
C ILE A 141 0.58 22.74 2.83
N LEU A 142 1.03 22.42 1.62
CA LEU A 142 1.40 23.43 0.63
C LEU A 142 0.20 24.28 0.19
N PHE A 143 -0.95 23.64 -0.07
CA PHE A 143 -2.17 24.36 -0.44
C PHE A 143 -2.73 25.20 0.70
N GLU A 144 -2.69 24.70 1.93
CA GLU A 144 -3.08 25.49 3.10
C GLU A 144 -2.22 26.75 3.25
N GLY A 145 -0.92 26.65 2.98
CA GLY A 145 -0.02 27.81 2.95
C GLY A 145 -0.43 28.82 1.89
N PHE A 146 -0.72 28.36 0.66
CA PHE A 146 -1.10 29.23 -0.45
C PHE A 146 -2.44 29.95 -0.22
N ILE A 147 -3.45 29.28 0.35
CA ILE A 147 -4.78 29.86 0.58
C ILE A 147 -4.77 30.90 1.72
N LYS A 148 -3.84 30.78 2.68
CA LYS A 148 -3.72 31.71 3.81
C LYS A 148 -2.87 32.95 3.51
N THR A 149 -2.30 33.06 2.31
CA THR A 149 -1.48 34.20 1.86
C THR A 149 -2.30 35.13 0.96
#